data_AF-A0A7R9M0I4-F1
#
_entry.id   AF-A0A7R9M0I4-F1
#
_cell.length_a   1.000
_cell.length_b   1.000
_cell.length_c   1.000
_cell.angle_alpha   90.00
_cell.angle_beta   90.00
_cell.angle_gamma   90.00
#
_symmetry.space_group_name_H-M   'P 1'
#
loop_
_entity.id
_entity.type
_entity.pdbx_description
1 polymer ?
#
loop_
_entity_poly.entity_id
_entity_poly.type
_entity_poly.pdbx_seq_one_letter_code
_entity_poly.pdbx_strand_id
1 'polypeptide(L)'
;MVAIMSVSHMDRFLIWYVSIPEDETHNTRSPCAIPILKTKGAIAVSFRVFGTSFLFINSHFPAHETQCQRRLDEYEKIITSIQLPKDTSLLKTRYITSDLTGRFDCVFWFGDLNFRVELTHENVCQYLESIKSNDMYEPLLEYDQLSQSMAKSVLFRGFAEASRVMFAPTYKFELNSDTYETVLRRVPSFTDRILYRSKRLGHIVNYQYNSVPKFNTSDHKPVFALFDAQIRHGRDDIPLNLGLFNREVYIEGLRRRAAEAGRKISENHDCVVA
;
A
#
# COMPACT_ATOMS: atom_id res chain seq x y z
N MET A 1 -1.26 10.84 4.81
CA MET A 1 -1.19 9.38 4.99
C MET A 1 0.26 8.96 4.97
N VAL A 2 0.75 8.36 6.05
CA VAL A 2 2.08 7.73 6.07
C VAL A 2 1.81 6.24 5.89
N ALA A 3 2.09 5.71 4.71
CA ALA A 3 2.12 4.26 4.51
C ALA A 3 3.51 3.77 4.91
N ILE A 4 3.59 2.87 5.88
CA ILE A 4 4.86 2.27 6.30
C ILE A 4 4.90 0.87 5.71
N MET A 5 5.78 0.67 4.73
CA MET A 5 6.16 -0.67 4.29
C MET A 5 7.26 -1.17 5.22
N SER A 6 6.97 -2.22 5.98
CA SER A 6 7.95 -2.90 6.82
C SER A 6 8.21 -4.28 6.25
N VAL A 7 9.47 -4.57 5.91
CA VAL A 7 9.92 -5.91 5.57
C VAL A 7 10.40 -6.58 6.86
N SER A 8 9.53 -7.36 7.49
CA SER A 8 9.74 -7.91 8.84
C SER A 8 10.78 -9.03 8.91
N HIS A 9 11.06 -9.67 7.77
CA HIS A 9 12.00 -10.79 7.65
C HIS A 9 12.63 -10.79 6.26
N MET A 10 13.62 -9.93 6.06
CA MET A 10 14.61 -10.13 5.01
C MET A 10 15.93 -10.36 5.72
N ASP A 11 16.57 -11.50 5.46
CA ASP A 11 17.92 -11.74 5.98
C ASP A 11 18.79 -10.54 5.55
N ARG A 12 19.50 -9.94 6.51
CA ARG A 12 20.36 -8.78 6.28
C ARG A 12 21.36 -9.01 5.16
N PHE A 13 21.76 -10.26 4.90
CA PHE A 13 22.66 -10.59 3.80
C PHE A 13 22.02 -10.40 2.42
N LEU A 14 20.69 -10.40 2.33
CA LEU A 14 19.99 -10.18 1.06
C LEU A 14 20.14 -8.76 0.54
N ILE A 15 20.43 -7.77 1.41
CA ILE A 15 20.58 -6.36 0.99
C ILE A 15 21.68 -6.17 -0.07
N TRP A 16 22.68 -7.05 -0.09
CA TRP A 16 23.77 -7.04 -1.06
C TRP A 16 23.31 -7.44 -2.47
N TYR A 17 22.19 -8.17 -2.58
CA TYR A 17 21.62 -8.67 -3.82
C TYR A 17 20.37 -7.89 -4.26
N VAL A 18 20.16 -6.71 -3.68
CA VAL A 18 19.09 -5.78 -4.05
C VAL A 18 19.63 -4.78 -5.06
N SER A 19 18.87 -4.49 -6.12
CA SER A 19 19.22 -3.40 -7.04
C SER A 19 19.10 -2.05 -6.35
N ILE A 20 19.73 -1.01 -6.90
CA ILE A 20 19.45 0.36 -6.45
C ILE A 20 17.93 0.61 -6.59
N PRO A 21 17.23 1.06 -5.53
CA PRO A 21 15.81 1.34 -5.62
C PRO A 21 15.57 2.58 -6.48
N GLU A 22 14.55 2.52 -7.32
CA GLU A 22 14.10 3.63 -8.16
C GLU A 22 12.72 4.06 -7.71
N ASP A 23 12.50 5.36 -7.62
CA ASP A 23 11.20 5.93 -7.32
C ASP A 23 10.75 6.97 -8.35
N GLU A 24 9.44 7.17 -8.41
CA GLU A 24 8.79 8.21 -9.19
C GLU A 24 7.43 8.56 -8.59
N THR A 25 6.99 9.82 -8.79
CA THR A 25 5.75 10.34 -8.22
C THR A 25 4.82 10.87 -9.32
N HIS A 26 3.56 10.43 -9.29
CA HIS A 26 2.46 11.05 -10.01
C HIS A 26 1.68 11.98 -9.08
N ASN A 27 1.37 13.20 -9.52
CA ASN A 27 0.58 14.14 -8.73
C ASN A 27 -0.58 14.71 -9.54
N THR A 28 -1.77 14.69 -8.94
CA THR A 28 -2.99 15.22 -9.54
C THR A 28 -3.48 16.45 -8.79
N ARG A 29 -3.90 17.47 -9.55
CA ARG A 29 -4.55 18.65 -8.99
C ARG A 29 -5.92 18.25 -8.45
N SER A 30 -6.16 18.50 -7.17
CA SER A 30 -7.51 18.40 -6.62
C SER A 30 -8.32 19.62 -7.08
N PRO A 31 -9.49 19.44 -7.72
CA PRO A 31 -10.33 20.56 -8.15
C PRO A 31 -10.95 21.35 -6.99
N CYS A 32 -10.91 20.82 -5.76
CA CYS A 32 -11.47 21.45 -4.55
C CYS A 32 -10.41 22.01 -3.59
N ALA A 33 -9.12 21.93 -3.91
CA ALA A 33 -8.06 22.53 -3.10
C ALA A 33 -7.54 23.81 -3.77
N ILE A 34 -7.04 24.74 -2.96
CA ILE A 34 -6.31 25.94 -3.42
C ILE A 34 -5.34 25.52 -4.55
N PRO A 35 -5.33 26.18 -5.73
CA PRO A 35 -4.65 25.73 -6.96
C PRO A 35 -3.15 25.38 -6.85
N ILE A 36 -2.52 25.67 -5.70
CA ILE A 36 -1.10 25.49 -5.41
C ILE A 36 -0.82 24.14 -4.73
N LEU A 37 -1.80 23.50 -4.07
CA LEU A 37 -1.60 22.29 -3.27
C LEU A 37 -2.00 21.02 -4.04
N LYS A 38 -1.00 20.24 -4.45
CA LYS A 38 -1.18 18.88 -4.99
C LYS A 38 -1.27 17.90 -3.82
N THR A 39 -2.45 17.32 -3.58
CA THR A 39 -2.71 16.45 -2.40
C THR A 39 -3.12 15.03 -2.76
N LYS A 40 -3.23 14.72 -4.06
CA LYS A 40 -3.68 13.44 -4.61
C LYS A 40 -2.69 12.95 -5.66
N GLY A 41 -2.60 11.64 -5.82
CA GLY A 41 -1.64 11.02 -6.74
C GLY A 41 -1.08 9.71 -6.19
N ALA A 42 0.14 9.38 -6.61
CA ALA A 42 0.83 8.17 -6.20
C ALA A 42 2.34 8.35 -6.12
N ILE A 43 2.97 7.62 -5.20
CA ILE A 43 4.42 7.42 -5.16
C ILE A 43 4.66 5.94 -5.45
N ALA A 44 5.52 5.66 -6.42
CA ALA A 44 5.95 4.32 -6.76
C ALA A 44 7.42 4.14 -6.41
N VAL A 45 7.76 2.99 -5.83
CA VAL A 45 9.13 2.55 -5.58
C VAL A 45 9.30 1.18 -6.18
N SER A 46 10.39 0.95 -6.89
CA SER A 46 10.71 -0.34 -7.50
C SER A 46 12.15 -0.73 -7.27
N PHE A 47 12.39 -2.03 -7.15
CA PHE A 47 13.72 -2.60 -7.03
C PHE A 47 13.67 -4.09 -7.40
N ARG A 48 14.83 -4.71 -7.52
CA ARG A 48 14.96 -6.15 -7.75
C ARG A 48 15.64 -6.79 -6.56
N VAL A 49 15.14 -7.94 -6.14
CA VAL A 49 15.84 -8.84 -5.22
C VAL A 49 16.21 -10.07 -6.04
N PHE A 50 17.51 -10.27 -6.26
CA PHE A 50 18.01 -11.23 -7.24
C PHE A 50 17.31 -11.07 -8.61
N GLY A 51 16.67 -12.14 -9.11
CA GLY A 51 16.00 -12.17 -10.40
C GLY A 51 14.52 -11.78 -10.36
N THR A 52 13.99 -11.33 -9.22
CA THR A 52 12.59 -10.96 -9.05
C THR A 52 12.45 -9.46 -8.88
N SER A 53 11.67 -8.82 -9.76
CA SER A 53 11.39 -7.37 -9.67
C SER A 53 10.13 -7.07 -8.88
N PHE A 54 10.23 -6.08 -8.00
CA PHE A 54 9.17 -5.62 -7.13
C PHE A 54 8.80 -4.18 -7.47
N LEU A 55 7.50 -3.89 -7.42
CA LEU A 55 6.94 -2.56 -7.51
C LEU A 55 5.96 -2.35 -6.36
N PHE A 56 6.13 -1.25 -5.65
CA PHE A 56 5.25 -0.81 -4.57
C PHE A 56 4.67 0.54 -4.96
N ILE A 57 3.35 0.66 -4.97
CA ILE A 57 2.64 1.90 -5.31
C ILE A 57 1.78 2.27 -4.11
N ASN A 58 2.03 3.45 -3.54
CA ASN A 58 1.17 4.06 -2.55
C ASN A 58 0.36 5.19 -3.19
N SER A 59 -0.96 5.14 -3.13
CA SER A 59 -1.85 6.13 -3.73
C SER A 59 -2.77 6.81 -2.73
N HIS A 60 -3.13 8.05 -3.05
CA HIS A 60 -4.19 8.78 -2.38
C HIS A 60 -5.14 9.32 -3.45
N PHE A 61 -6.28 8.63 -3.61
CA PHE A 61 -7.25 8.88 -4.69
C PHE A 61 -8.27 9.96 -4.34
N PRO A 62 -8.97 10.54 -5.34
CA PRO A 62 -10.02 11.52 -5.12
C PRO A 62 -11.07 11.06 -4.09
N ALA A 63 -11.32 11.92 -3.10
CA ALA A 63 -12.27 11.68 -2.02
C ALA A 63 -13.74 11.92 -2.47
N HIS A 64 -14.68 11.53 -1.61
CA HIS A 64 -16.14 11.60 -1.77
C HIS A 64 -16.75 10.46 -2.60
N GLU A 65 -17.95 10.04 -2.18
CA GLU A 65 -18.71 8.92 -2.73
C GLU A 65 -19.02 9.06 -4.22
N THR A 66 -19.31 10.28 -4.69
CA THR A 66 -19.66 10.57 -6.09
C THR A 66 -18.46 10.58 -7.06
N GLN A 67 -17.23 10.47 -6.56
CA GLN A 67 -16.02 10.62 -7.37
C GLN A 67 -15.46 9.29 -7.91
N CYS A 68 -16.28 8.24 -7.98
CA CYS A 68 -15.85 6.90 -8.43
C CYS A 68 -15.18 6.94 -9.81
N GLN A 69 -15.79 7.61 -10.80
CA GLN A 69 -15.19 7.75 -12.13
C GLN A 69 -13.82 8.44 -12.09
N ARG A 70 -13.65 9.48 -11.25
CA ARG A 70 -12.35 10.15 -11.13
C ARG A 70 -11.28 9.25 -10.51
N ARG A 71 -11.65 8.31 -9.65
CA ARG A 71 -10.72 7.28 -9.13
C ARG A 71 -10.28 6.32 -10.22
N LEU A 72 -11.17 5.94 -11.14
CA LEU A 72 -10.82 5.15 -12.32
C LEU A 72 -9.85 5.91 -13.22
N ASP A 73 -10.15 7.18 -13.53
CA ASP A 73 -9.27 8.01 -14.34
C ASP A 73 -7.89 8.23 -13.69
N GLU A 74 -7.85 8.32 -12.35
CA GLU A 74 -6.60 8.43 -11.58
C GLU A 74 -5.75 7.17 -11.67
N TYR A 75 -6.38 5.99 -11.51
CA TYR A 75 -5.73 4.69 -11.69
C TYR A 75 -5.08 4.58 -13.08
N GLU A 76 -5.84 4.89 -14.15
CA GLU A 76 -5.35 4.84 -15.54
C GLU A 76 -4.17 5.79 -15.78
N LYS A 77 -4.22 7.01 -15.23
CA LYS A 77 -3.12 7.97 -15.31
C LYS A 77 -1.88 7.47 -14.59
N ILE A 78 -2.02 6.85 -13.41
CA ILE A 78 -0.87 6.35 -12.65
C ILE A 78 -0.15 5.24 -13.43
N ILE A 79 -0.88 4.26 -13.95
CA ILE A 79 -0.27 3.13 -14.68
C ILE A 79 0.37 3.52 -16.00
N THR A 80 -0.04 4.65 -16.60
CA THR A 80 0.50 5.12 -17.89
C THR A 80 1.58 6.19 -17.75
N SER A 81 1.56 6.99 -16.67
CA SER A 81 2.48 8.13 -16.52
C SER A 81 3.77 7.80 -15.80
N ILE A 82 3.74 6.94 -14.77
CA ILE A 82 4.95 6.54 -14.03
C ILE A 82 5.80 5.62 -14.93
N GLN A 83 7.07 5.95 -15.10
CA GLN A 83 8.05 5.26 -15.95
C GLN A 83 9.10 4.55 -15.11
N LEU A 84 8.67 3.50 -14.41
CA LEU A 84 9.57 2.53 -13.78
C LEU A 84 9.54 1.17 -14.52
N PRO A 85 10.66 0.42 -14.56
CA PRO A 85 12.01 0.92 -14.27
C PRO A 85 12.41 2.00 -15.29
N LYS A 86 13.30 2.91 -14.89
CA LYS A 86 13.78 4.03 -15.72
C LYS A 86 14.54 3.54 -16.94
N ASP A 87 15.34 2.50 -16.76
CA ASP A 87 15.97 1.77 -17.86
C ASP A 87 15.14 0.52 -18.22
N THR A 88 14.59 0.54 -19.42
CA THR A 88 13.79 -0.57 -19.97
C THR A 88 14.60 -1.51 -20.87
N SER A 89 15.87 -1.21 -21.15
CA SER A 89 16.72 -1.98 -22.07
C SER A 89 16.95 -3.43 -21.62
N LEU A 90 16.95 -3.67 -20.30
CA LEU A 90 17.14 -4.98 -19.69
C LEU A 90 15.82 -5.74 -19.48
N LEU A 91 14.68 -5.14 -19.82
CA LEU A 91 13.39 -5.82 -19.73
C LEU A 91 13.30 -6.89 -20.83
N LYS A 92 12.88 -8.10 -20.43
CA LYS A 92 12.51 -9.14 -21.39
C LYS A 92 11.33 -8.62 -22.22
N THR A 93 11.25 -8.97 -23.50
CA THR A 93 10.20 -8.49 -24.43
C THR A 93 8.78 -8.55 -23.86
N ARG A 94 8.44 -9.62 -23.13
CA ARG A 94 7.13 -9.79 -22.46
C ARG A 94 6.86 -8.84 -21.27
N TYR A 95 7.80 -7.98 -20.91
CA TYR A 95 7.69 -6.94 -19.89
C TYR A 95 7.64 -5.54 -20.52
N ILE A 96 7.79 -5.43 -21.84
CA ILE A 96 7.63 -4.16 -22.56
C ILE A 96 6.13 -3.94 -22.76
N THR A 97 5.57 -2.99 -22.03
CA THR A 97 4.14 -2.63 -22.05
C THR A 97 3.95 -1.19 -21.60
N SER A 98 2.87 -0.55 -22.06
CA SER A 98 2.45 0.77 -21.60
C SER A 98 1.93 0.75 -20.16
N ASP A 99 1.41 -0.39 -19.68
CA ASP A 99 0.97 -0.60 -18.30
C ASP A 99 2.19 -0.82 -17.39
N LEU A 100 2.50 0.16 -16.53
CA LEU A 100 3.53 0.09 -15.49
C LEU A 100 3.52 -1.25 -14.75
N THR A 101 2.35 -1.70 -14.31
CA THR A 101 2.22 -2.88 -13.45
C THR A 101 2.55 -4.17 -14.19
N GLY A 102 2.49 -4.15 -15.52
CA GLY A 102 2.94 -5.24 -16.38
C GLY A 102 4.46 -5.30 -16.58
N ARG A 103 5.25 -4.38 -16.01
CA ARG A 103 6.72 -4.36 -16.12
C ARG A 103 7.45 -5.05 -14.96
N PHE A 104 6.72 -5.52 -13.95
CA PHE A 104 7.30 -6.12 -12.73
C PHE A 104 6.82 -7.55 -12.49
N ASP A 105 7.59 -8.35 -11.74
CA ASP A 105 7.19 -9.71 -11.37
C ASP A 105 6.16 -9.71 -10.24
N CYS A 106 6.38 -8.86 -9.23
CA CYS A 106 5.56 -8.70 -8.04
C CYS A 106 5.17 -7.23 -7.91
N VAL A 107 3.87 -6.93 -7.85
CA VAL A 107 3.35 -5.58 -7.68
C VAL A 107 2.46 -5.54 -6.45
N PHE A 108 2.68 -4.55 -5.60
CA PHE A 108 1.83 -4.23 -4.46
C PHE A 108 1.31 -2.81 -4.64
N TRP A 109 0.00 -2.64 -4.58
CA TRP A 109 -0.64 -1.34 -4.68
C TRP A 109 -1.51 -1.13 -3.46
N PHE A 110 -1.22 -0.08 -2.70
CA PHE A 110 -1.92 0.21 -1.46
C PHE A 110 -2.15 1.71 -1.28
N GLY A 111 -2.91 2.07 -0.25
CA GLY A 111 -3.13 3.45 0.16
C GLY A 111 -4.60 3.76 0.42
N ASP A 112 -4.89 5.06 0.54
CA ASP A 112 -6.25 5.58 0.64
C ASP A 112 -6.81 5.71 -0.78
N LEU A 113 -7.37 4.59 -1.26
CA LEU A 113 -7.98 4.48 -2.57
C LEU A 113 -9.36 5.17 -2.61
N ASN A 114 -9.90 5.58 -1.46
CA ASN A 114 -11.09 6.41 -1.31
C ASN A 114 -12.38 5.85 -1.95
N PHE A 115 -12.43 4.56 -2.31
CA PHE A 115 -13.67 3.90 -2.70
C PHE A 115 -14.62 3.78 -1.51
N ARG A 116 -15.92 3.89 -1.78
CA ARG A 116 -16.96 4.01 -0.75
C ARG A 116 -17.96 2.86 -0.84
N VAL A 117 -18.61 2.58 0.29
CA VAL A 117 -19.78 1.71 0.36
C VAL A 117 -21.00 2.48 -0.12
N GLU A 118 -21.74 1.93 -1.09
CA GLU A 118 -22.92 2.55 -1.73
C GLU A 118 -24.22 2.24 -0.99
N LEU A 119 -24.24 2.52 0.31
CA LEU A 119 -25.39 2.42 1.20
C LEU A 119 -25.54 3.73 1.99
N THR A 120 -26.66 3.89 2.71
CA THR A 120 -26.83 5.04 3.62
C THR A 120 -26.01 4.85 4.90
N HIS A 121 -25.67 5.96 5.56
CA HIS A 121 -24.98 5.95 6.86
C HIS A 121 -25.72 5.08 7.87
N GLU A 122 -27.04 5.24 7.96
CA GLU A 122 -27.91 4.49 8.85
C GLU A 122 -27.87 2.99 8.58
N ASN A 123 -27.94 2.57 7.31
CA ASN A 123 -27.94 1.16 6.97
C ASN A 123 -26.60 0.49 7.30
N VAL A 124 -25.49 1.18 7.03
CA VAL A 124 -24.17 0.65 7.38
C VAL A 124 -23.98 0.59 8.89
N CYS A 125 -24.32 1.64 9.64
CA CYS A 125 -24.21 1.64 11.10
C CYS A 125 -25.12 0.57 11.74
N GLN A 126 -26.38 0.47 11.32
CA GLN A 126 -27.30 -0.56 11.81
C GLN A 126 -26.79 -1.98 11.51
N TYR A 127 -26.21 -2.19 10.33
CA TYR A 127 -25.59 -3.46 9.98
C TYR A 127 -24.40 -3.77 10.91
N LEU A 128 -23.50 -2.81 11.09
CA LEU A 128 -22.33 -2.96 11.98
C LEU A 128 -22.72 -3.24 13.44
N GLU A 129 -23.78 -2.62 13.95
CA GLU A 129 -24.35 -2.88 15.28
C GLU A 129 -25.00 -4.28 15.39
N SER A 130 -25.54 -4.80 14.30
CA SER A 130 -26.21 -6.10 14.26
C SER A 130 -25.25 -7.29 14.25
N ILE A 131 -24.00 -7.06 13.84
CA ILE A 131 -22.98 -8.10 13.71
C ILE A 131 -22.53 -8.54 15.12
N LYS A 132 -22.72 -9.84 15.43
CA LYS A 132 -22.34 -10.44 16.73
C LYS A 132 -20.90 -10.93 16.80
N SER A 133 -20.21 -11.05 15.66
CA SER A 133 -18.85 -11.58 15.52
C SER A 133 -18.02 -10.63 14.67
N ASN A 134 -16.84 -10.25 15.14
CA ASN A 134 -15.94 -9.24 14.55
C ASN A 134 -15.37 -9.57 13.15
N ASP A 135 -15.97 -10.47 12.38
CA ASP A 135 -15.42 -10.93 11.09
C ASP A 135 -16.46 -11.01 9.97
N MET A 136 -17.72 -10.60 10.20
CA MET A 136 -18.80 -10.71 9.22
C MET A 136 -19.01 -9.40 8.44
N TYR A 137 -17.98 -8.90 7.76
CA TYR A 137 -18.07 -7.62 7.04
C TYR A 137 -18.24 -7.78 5.52
N GLU A 138 -18.08 -9.01 4.99
CA GLU A 138 -18.14 -9.29 3.56
C GLU A 138 -19.43 -8.82 2.87
N PRO A 139 -20.63 -8.88 3.49
CA PRO A 139 -21.85 -8.38 2.84
C PRO A 139 -21.79 -6.88 2.50
N LEU A 140 -21.02 -6.06 3.24
CA LEU A 140 -20.82 -4.65 2.88
C LEU A 140 -19.97 -4.50 1.60
N LEU A 141 -19.12 -5.48 1.28
CA LEU A 141 -18.28 -5.44 0.08
C LEU A 141 -19.09 -5.62 -1.21
N GLU A 142 -20.30 -6.18 -1.14
CA GLU A 142 -21.21 -6.23 -2.29
C GLU A 142 -21.60 -4.82 -2.77
N TYR A 143 -21.56 -3.85 -1.86
CA TYR A 143 -21.84 -2.44 -2.10
C TYR A 143 -20.57 -1.58 -2.15
N ASP A 144 -19.38 -2.17 -2.05
CA ASP A 144 -18.11 -1.46 -2.11
C ASP A 144 -17.69 -1.18 -3.56
N GLN A 145 -17.50 0.09 -3.89
CA GLN A 145 -17.18 0.53 -5.25
C GLN A 145 -15.89 -0.11 -5.79
N LEU A 146 -14.86 -0.34 -4.95
CA LEU A 146 -13.64 -0.99 -5.41
C LEU A 146 -13.93 -2.44 -5.79
N SER A 147 -14.57 -3.19 -4.88
CA SER A 147 -14.93 -4.60 -5.07
C SER A 147 -15.77 -4.80 -6.33
N GLN A 148 -16.80 -3.97 -6.54
CA GLN A 148 -17.62 -4.00 -7.74
C GLN A 148 -16.83 -3.67 -9.01
N SER A 149 -15.93 -2.69 -8.95
CA SER A 149 -15.17 -2.26 -10.13
C SER A 149 -14.07 -3.26 -10.51
N MET A 150 -13.49 -3.96 -9.53
CA MET A 150 -12.61 -5.11 -9.74
C MET A 150 -13.38 -6.32 -10.30
N ALA A 151 -14.57 -6.62 -9.77
CA ALA A 151 -15.42 -7.70 -10.28
C ALA A 151 -15.82 -7.48 -11.75
N LYS A 152 -16.06 -6.23 -12.14
CA LYS A 152 -16.33 -5.82 -13.54
C LYS A 152 -15.06 -5.72 -14.40
N SER A 153 -13.87 -5.97 -13.84
CA SER A 153 -12.56 -5.86 -14.50
C SER A 153 -12.29 -4.48 -15.15
N VAL A 154 -12.86 -3.42 -14.56
CA VAL A 154 -12.73 -2.02 -15.03
C VAL A 154 -11.41 -1.40 -14.58
N LEU A 155 -10.90 -1.78 -13.41
CA LEU A 155 -9.58 -1.40 -12.92
C LEU A 155 -8.89 -2.59 -12.24
N PHE A 156 -7.60 -2.41 -11.89
CA PHE A 156 -6.79 -3.40 -11.17
C PHE A 156 -6.82 -4.78 -11.83
N ARG A 157 -6.78 -4.83 -13.17
CA ARG A 157 -6.85 -6.09 -13.92
C ARG A 157 -5.68 -7.00 -13.53
N GLY A 158 -6.01 -8.21 -13.11
CA GLY A 158 -5.04 -9.22 -12.68
C GLY A 158 -4.45 -8.99 -11.30
N PHE A 159 -4.92 -7.97 -10.56
CA PHE A 159 -4.67 -7.88 -9.13
C PHE A 159 -5.67 -8.76 -8.36
N ALA A 160 -5.22 -9.19 -7.20
CA ALA A 160 -6.04 -9.76 -6.16
C ALA A 160 -6.01 -8.83 -4.93
N GLU A 161 -7.11 -8.82 -4.19
CA GLU A 161 -7.11 -8.47 -2.78
C GLU A 161 -7.02 -9.77 -1.96
N ALA A 162 -6.70 -9.69 -0.66
CA ALA A 162 -6.84 -10.87 0.19
C ALA A 162 -8.24 -11.46 0.05
N SER A 163 -8.36 -12.79 0.12
CA SER A 163 -9.61 -13.50 -0.18
C SER A 163 -10.78 -13.10 0.71
N ARG A 164 -10.51 -12.52 1.89
CA ARG A 164 -11.52 -11.98 2.81
C ARG A 164 -11.02 -10.69 3.46
N VAL A 165 -11.89 -9.69 3.51
CA VAL A 165 -11.71 -8.47 4.31
C VAL A 165 -12.42 -8.70 5.65
N MET A 166 -11.66 -9.15 6.65
CA MET A 166 -12.19 -9.53 7.98
C MET A 166 -12.05 -8.40 9.00
N PHE A 167 -12.17 -7.15 8.56
CA PHE A 167 -12.08 -5.99 9.43
C PHE A 167 -13.19 -5.00 9.11
N ALA A 168 -13.57 -4.17 10.08
CA ALA A 168 -14.61 -3.15 9.90
C ALA A 168 -14.16 -2.03 8.96
N PRO A 169 -15.08 -1.25 8.35
CA PRO A 169 -14.73 -0.08 7.56
C PRO A 169 -13.75 0.85 8.28
N THR A 170 -12.69 1.28 7.59
CA THR A 170 -11.55 1.98 8.22
C THR A 170 -11.72 3.48 8.30
N TYR A 171 -12.79 4.01 7.73
CA TYR A 171 -13.11 5.43 7.64
C TYR A 171 -14.63 5.63 7.74
N LYS A 172 -15.19 6.72 8.27
CA LYS A 172 -14.53 7.83 8.96
C LYS A 172 -14.81 7.73 10.46
N PHE A 173 -13.77 7.79 11.27
CA PHE A 173 -13.89 7.82 12.73
C PHE A 173 -13.85 9.24 13.28
N GLU A 174 -14.46 9.44 14.45
CA GLU A 174 -14.17 10.61 15.29
C GLU A 174 -12.74 10.50 15.85
N LEU A 175 -12.05 11.63 15.97
CA LEU A 175 -10.68 11.62 16.48
C LEU A 175 -10.64 11.15 17.94
N ASN A 176 -9.65 10.32 18.25
CA ASN A 176 -9.45 9.70 19.56
C ASN A 176 -10.62 8.80 20.00
N SER A 177 -11.43 8.31 19.06
CA SER A 177 -12.60 7.47 19.30
C SER A 177 -12.61 6.23 18.40
N ASP A 178 -13.43 5.25 18.78
CA ASP A 178 -13.82 4.10 17.95
C ASP A 178 -15.23 4.26 17.36
N THR A 179 -15.84 5.42 17.54
CA THR A 179 -17.14 5.78 16.98
C THR A 179 -16.98 6.35 15.57
N TYR A 180 -17.79 5.86 14.64
CA TYR A 180 -17.89 6.46 13.31
C TYR A 180 -18.48 7.86 13.39
N GLU A 181 -17.99 8.75 12.53
CA GLU A 181 -18.31 10.17 12.53
C GLU A 181 -19.82 10.43 12.37
N THR A 182 -20.39 11.20 13.31
CA THR A 182 -21.84 11.38 13.45
C THR A 182 -22.38 12.74 12.99
N VAL A 183 -21.52 13.74 12.79
CA VAL A 183 -21.92 15.13 12.46
C VAL A 183 -22.18 15.31 10.97
N LEU A 184 -21.21 14.94 10.12
CA LEU A 184 -21.34 14.95 8.66
C LEU A 184 -21.89 13.64 8.11
N ARG A 185 -22.00 12.62 8.98
CA ARG A 185 -22.62 11.31 8.70
C ARG A 185 -22.01 10.66 7.47
N ARG A 186 -20.67 10.71 7.37
CA ARG A 186 -19.95 10.03 6.28
C ARG A 186 -20.16 8.54 6.40
N VAL A 187 -20.64 7.91 5.33
CA VAL A 187 -20.89 6.47 5.27
C VAL A 187 -19.59 5.71 5.61
N PRO A 188 -19.59 4.84 6.63
CA PRO A 188 -18.45 4.01 6.94
C PRO A 188 -17.99 3.22 5.70
N SER A 189 -16.71 3.32 5.33
CA SER A 189 -16.16 2.79 4.08
C SER A 189 -14.77 2.17 4.24
N PHE A 190 -14.45 1.22 3.35
CA PHE A 190 -13.13 0.58 3.23
C PHE A 190 -12.21 1.39 2.31
N THR A 191 -11.84 2.59 2.75
CA THR A 191 -11.04 3.53 1.94
C THR A 191 -9.59 3.09 1.78
N ASP A 192 -9.05 2.42 2.80
CA ASP A 192 -7.65 2.03 2.90
C ASP A 192 -7.50 0.56 2.48
N ARG A 193 -6.79 0.29 1.38
CA ARG A 193 -6.77 -1.04 0.75
C ARG A 193 -5.36 -1.46 0.37
N ILE A 194 -5.12 -2.77 0.31
CA ILE A 194 -3.87 -3.38 -0.13
C ILE A 194 -4.16 -4.46 -1.16
N LEU A 195 -3.73 -4.21 -2.39
CA LEU A 195 -3.89 -5.09 -3.55
C LEU A 195 -2.51 -5.60 -3.98
N TYR A 196 -2.48 -6.77 -4.59
CA TYR A 196 -1.25 -7.36 -5.10
C TYR A 196 -1.47 -8.07 -6.44
N ARG A 197 -0.43 -8.12 -7.26
CA ARG A 197 -0.41 -8.80 -8.56
C ARG A 197 0.93 -9.51 -8.72
N SER A 198 0.89 -10.74 -9.21
CA SER A 198 2.09 -11.48 -9.60
C SER A 198 1.97 -11.96 -11.04
N LYS A 199 3.07 -11.86 -11.81
CA LYS A 199 3.10 -12.41 -13.18
C LYS A 199 3.00 -13.92 -13.25
N ARG A 200 3.38 -14.60 -12.17
CA ARG A 200 3.30 -16.05 -12.03
C ARG A 200 2.27 -16.35 -10.95
N LEU A 201 1.39 -17.29 -11.22
CA LEU A 201 0.39 -17.74 -10.26
C LEU A 201 1.11 -18.35 -9.04
N GLY A 202 0.64 -18.04 -7.83
CA GLY A 202 1.19 -18.57 -6.58
C GLY A 202 2.53 -17.97 -6.12
N HIS A 203 3.08 -16.99 -6.84
CA HIS A 203 4.32 -16.32 -6.43
C HIS A 203 4.15 -15.38 -5.24
N ILE A 204 2.93 -14.85 -5.03
CA ILE A 204 2.58 -14.06 -3.85
C ILE A 204 1.47 -14.79 -3.13
N VAL A 205 1.65 -15.02 -1.84
CA VAL A 205 0.65 -15.60 -0.94
C VAL A 205 0.36 -14.58 0.16
N ASN A 206 -0.89 -14.20 0.33
CA ASN A 206 -1.30 -13.37 1.46
C ASN A 206 -1.59 -14.26 2.68
N TYR A 207 -0.94 -13.96 3.81
CA TYR A 207 -1.16 -14.65 5.08
C TYR A 207 -2.10 -13.91 6.02
N GLN A 208 -2.02 -12.58 5.99
CA GLN A 208 -2.82 -11.74 6.88
C GLN A 208 -3.23 -10.47 6.14
N TYR A 209 -4.44 -10.02 6.40
CA TYR A 209 -4.95 -8.73 5.96
C TYR A 209 -5.94 -8.23 7.00
N ASN A 210 -5.59 -7.16 7.72
CA ASN A 210 -6.40 -6.66 8.83
C ASN A 210 -6.17 -5.15 9.05
N SER A 211 -7.03 -4.53 9.84
CA SER A 211 -6.82 -3.20 10.37
C SER A 211 -6.26 -3.23 11.80
N VAL A 212 -5.76 -2.09 12.27
CA VAL A 212 -5.27 -1.92 13.64
C VAL A 212 -6.16 -0.92 14.39
N PRO A 213 -7.29 -1.37 14.97
CA PRO A 213 -8.30 -0.48 15.56
C PRO A 213 -7.77 0.34 16.74
N LYS A 214 -6.76 -0.18 17.45
CA LYS A 214 -6.14 0.43 18.64
C LYS A 214 -5.60 1.84 18.39
N PHE A 215 -5.25 2.19 17.14
CA PHE A 215 -4.78 3.54 16.82
C PHE A 215 -5.98 4.45 16.49
N ASN A 216 -6.14 5.52 17.26
CA ASN A 216 -7.25 6.47 17.16
C ASN A 216 -6.81 7.92 16.94
N THR A 217 -5.53 8.16 16.63
CA THR A 217 -4.98 9.50 16.39
C THR A 217 -5.40 10.11 15.03
N SER A 218 -6.04 9.32 14.17
CA SER A 218 -6.59 9.71 12.87
C SER A 218 -8.03 9.23 12.76
N ASP A 219 -8.78 9.87 11.89
CA ASP A 219 -10.09 9.43 11.42
C ASP A 219 -10.05 8.19 10.50
N HIS A 220 -8.85 7.70 10.19
CA HIS A 220 -8.60 6.42 9.53
C HIS A 220 -7.94 5.42 10.48
N LYS A 221 -8.33 4.14 10.39
CA LYS A 221 -7.62 3.04 11.05
C LYS A 221 -6.52 2.47 10.12
N PRO A 222 -5.29 2.26 10.61
CA PRO A 222 -4.22 1.66 9.81
C PRO A 222 -4.64 0.28 9.28
N VAL A 223 -4.28 -0.01 8.03
CA VAL A 223 -4.45 -1.33 7.39
C VAL A 223 -3.09 -1.93 7.10
N PHE A 224 -2.95 -3.23 7.35
CA PHE A 224 -1.73 -3.96 7.07
C PHE A 224 -2.03 -5.30 6.41
N ALA A 225 -1.04 -5.79 5.67
CA ALA A 225 -1.06 -7.13 5.09
C ALA A 225 0.31 -7.78 5.22
N LEU A 226 0.32 -9.10 5.41
CA LEU A 226 1.52 -9.93 5.43
C LEU A 226 1.52 -10.83 4.20
N PHE A 227 2.62 -10.84 3.47
CA PHE A 227 2.79 -11.63 2.26
C PHE A 227 4.04 -12.48 2.31
N ASP A 228 3.96 -13.65 1.67
CA ASP A 228 5.12 -14.41 1.23
C ASP A 228 5.31 -14.23 -0.28
N ALA A 229 6.53 -13.96 -0.70
CA ALA A 229 6.85 -13.66 -2.09
C ALA A 229 8.04 -14.49 -2.55
N GLN A 230 7.79 -15.37 -3.53
CA GLN A 230 8.83 -16.24 -4.08
C GLN A 230 9.82 -15.44 -4.95
N ILE A 231 11.08 -15.44 -4.51
CA ILE A 231 12.21 -14.85 -5.24
C ILE A 231 12.88 -15.89 -6.16
N ARG A 232 13.56 -15.41 -7.21
CA ARG A 232 14.25 -16.24 -8.20
C ARG A 232 15.70 -15.87 -8.27
N HIS A 233 16.53 -16.81 -8.71
CA HIS A 233 17.93 -16.54 -9.03
C HIS A 233 18.08 -15.36 -9.99
N GLY A 234 19.03 -14.49 -9.69
CA GLY A 234 19.37 -13.30 -10.45
C GLY A 234 20.67 -13.44 -11.21
N ARG A 235 21.09 -12.34 -11.83
CA ARG A 235 22.42 -12.12 -12.39
C ARG A 235 22.92 -10.78 -11.85
N ASP A 236 24.23 -10.63 -11.79
CA ASP A 236 24.89 -9.38 -11.38
C ASP A 236 25.12 -8.48 -12.60
N ASP A 237 24.10 -8.38 -13.47
CA ASP A 237 24.09 -7.58 -14.69
C ASP A 237 23.33 -6.26 -14.52
N ILE A 238 22.99 -5.91 -13.28
CA ILE A 238 22.30 -4.68 -12.88
C ILE A 238 23.09 -3.98 -11.77
N PRO A 239 22.96 -2.64 -11.63
CA PRO A 239 23.51 -1.92 -10.50
C PRO A 239 22.93 -2.44 -9.18
N LEU A 240 23.81 -2.95 -8.32
CA LEU A 240 23.46 -3.40 -6.97
C LEU A 240 23.55 -2.25 -5.98
N ASN A 241 22.67 -2.28 -4.99
CA ASN A 241 22.62 -1.33 -3.88
C ASN A 241 23.78 -1.55 -2.88
N LEU A 242 24.46 -2.70 -2.93
CA LEU A 242 25.68 -3.03 -2.17
C LEU A 242 25.61 -2.66 -0.68
N GLY A 243 24.47 -2.94 -0.05
CA GLY A 243 24.29 -2.65 1.39
C GLY A 243 24.11 -1.17 1.73
N LEU A 244 23.76 -0.31 0.78
CA LEU A 244 23.32 1.05 1.08
C LEU A 244 21.96 1.04 1.81
N PHE A 245 21.88 1.73 2.93
CA PHE A 245 20.64 1.95 3.67
C PHE A 245 20.70 3.29 4.39
N ASN A 246 19.56 3.76 4.90
CA ASN A 246 19.54 4.96 5.73
C ASN A 246 20.16 4.68 7.11
N ARG A 247 21.47 4.91 7.20
CA ARG A 247 22.25 4.69 8.42
C ARG A 247 21.77 5.56 9.58
N GLU A 248 21.38 6.80 9.32
CA GLU A 248 20.92 7.72 10.36
C GLU A 248 19.64 7.21 11.04
N VAL A 249 18.66 6.77 10.24
CA VAL A 249 17.43 6.15 10.76
C VAL A 249 17.72 4.86 11.52
N TYR A 250 18.65 4.04 11.04
CA TYR A 250 19.06 2.82 11.73
C TYR A 250 19.68 3.10 13.11
N ILE A 251 20.63 4.03 13.18
CA ILE A 251 21.29 4.44 14.42
C ILE A 251 20.29 5.09 15.38
N GLU A 252 19.41 5.95 14.88
CA GLU A 252 18.36 6.57 15.70
C GLU A 252 17.40 5.52 16.26
N GLY A 253 17.04 4.51 15.46
CA GLY A 253 16.25 3.37 15.92
C GLY A 253 16.95 2.57 17.03
N LEU A 254 18.27 2.39 16.96
CA LEU A 254 19.06 1.75 18.03
C LEU A 254 19.08 2.61 19.30
N ARG A 255 19.28 3.93 19.17
CA ARG A 255 19.26 4.88 20.29
C ARG A 255 17.95 4.83 21.05
N ARG A 256 16.82 4.86 20.34
CA ARG A 256 15.48 4.81 20.96
C ARG A 256 15.24 3.49 21.69
N ARG A 257 15.58 2.35 21.09
CA ARG A 257 15.44 1.03 21.75
C ARG A 257 16.30 0.91 23.01
N ALA A 258 17.52 1.46 23.00
CA ALA A 258 18.37 1.43 24.18
C ALA A 258 17.85 2.34 25.29
N ALA A 259 17.35 3.53 24.94
CA ALA A 259 16.70 4.42 25.90
C ALA A 259 15.47 3.78 26.55
N GLU A 260 14.61 3.13 25.77
CA GLU A 260 13.46 2.35 26.27
C GLU A 260 13.89 1.20 27.19
N ALA A 261 15.04 0.57 26.92
CA ALA A 261 15.62 -0.49 27.75
C ALA A 261 16.45 0.02 28.95
N GLY A 262 16.50 1.33 29.18
CA GLY A 262 17.28 1.94 30.28
C GLY A 262 18.81 1.88 30.10
N ARG A 263 19.31 1.61 28.89
CA ARG A 263 20.74 1.52 28.57
C ARG A 263 21.23 2.81 27.89
N LYS A 264 22.35 3.38 28.32
CA LYS A 264 23.04 4.46 27.58
C LYS A 264 23.92 3.84 26.50
N ILE A 265 23.72 4.21 25.22
CA ILE A 265 24.66 3.88 24.14
C ILE A 265 25.77 4.92 24.16
N SER A 266 27.03 4.48 24.26
CA SER A 266 28.20 5.35 24.06
C SER A 266 28.34 5.73 22.58
N GLU A 267 28.65 6.99 22.30
CA GLU A 267 28.70 7.55 20.93
C GLU A 267 29.74 6.90 19.99
N ASN A 268 30.67 6.12 20.54
CA ASN A 268 31.76 5.49 19.78
C ASN A 268 31.50 4.00 19.52
N HIS A 269 30.61 3.66 18.60
CA HIS A 269 30.67 2.36 17.91
C HIS A 269 30.68 2.58 16.41
N ASP A 270 31.87 2.51 15.84
CA ASP A 270 32.05 2.11 14.45
C ASP A 270 31.42 0.71 14.31
N CYS A 271 30.18 0.66 13.83
CA CYS A 271 29.65 -0.56 13.25
C CYS A 271 30.45 -0.84 11.99
N VAL A 272 31.56 -1.56 12.14
CA VAL A 272 32.18 -2.27 11.04
C VAL A 272 31.16 -3.26 10.53
N VAL A 273 30.70 -3.05 9.30
CA VAL A 273 29.94 -4.05 8.56
C VAL A 273 30.92 -5.18 8.25
N ALA A 274 30.88 -6.23 9.06
CA ALA A 274 31.58 -7.50 8.83
C ALA A 274 30.56 -8.59 8.50
#